data_AF-A0A231GC01-F1
#
_entry.id   AF-A0A231GC01-F1
#
_cell.length_a   1.000
_cell.length_b   1.000
_cell.length_c   1.000
_cell.angle_alpha   90.00
_cell.angle_beta   90.00
_cell.angle_gamma   90.00
#
_symmetry.space_group_name_H-M   'P 1'
#
loop_
_entity.id
_entity.type
_entity.pdbx_description
1 polymer ?
#
loop_
_entity_poly.entity_id
_entity_poly.type
_entity_poly.pdbx_seq_one_letter_code
_entity_poly.pdbx_strand_id
1 'polypeptide(L)'
;MLTLGNIFVLMLFATAGAWLWHNHGLRERALERVKQHCGKLGIELLDGNVALKRIAFIRDASGRRRLARVYNFEFTVTGETRHNGTITQFGAHSAQIELAPYPVPFDETEPVVEVAKPRAEVIELSQWRQEHTKWRP
;
A
#
# COMPACT_ATOMS: atom_id res chain seq x y z
N MET A 1 -2.50 1.60 54.75
CA MET A 1 -3.26 2.77 54.28
C MET A 1 -2.82 3.09 52.86
N LEU A 2 -3.76 3.16 51.90
CA LEU A 2 -3.44 3.62 50.55
C LEU A 2 -3.14 5.11 50.61
N THR A 3 -1.86 5.47 50.49
CA THR A 3 -1.44 6.86 50.42
C THR A 3 -1.80 7.45 49.06
N LEU A 4 -1.93 8.78 48.99
CA LEU A 4 -2.20 9.48 47.73
C LEU A 4 -1.15 9.15 46.65
N GLY A 5 0.11 8.99 47.06
CA GLY A 5 1.21 8.56 46.18
C GLY A 5 0.99 7.17 45.57
N ASN A 6 0.54 6.19 46.37
CA ASN A 6 0.23 4.85 45.85
C ASN A 6 -0.94 4.88 44.86
N ILE A 7 -1.96 5.68 45.12
CA ILE A 7 -3.11 5.85 44.20
C ILE A 7 -2.65 6.48 42.88
N PHE A 8 -1.79 7.50 42.94
CA PHE A 8 -1.24 8.15 41.75
C PHE A 8 -0.43 7.18 40.88
N VAL A 9 0.46 6.38 41.50
CA VAL A 9 1.25 5.38 40.79
C VAL A 9 0.35 4.31 40.15
N LEU A 10 -0.65 3.81 40.87
CA LEU A 10 -1.61 2.85 40.33
C LEU A 10 -2.39 3.43 39.14
N MET A 11 -2.82 4.69 39.22
CA MET A 11 -3.52 5.34 38.11
C MET A 11 -2.61 5.53 36.89
N LEU A 12 -1.34 5.84 37.10
CA LEU A 12 -0.35 5.96 36.04
C LEU A 12 -0.14 4.62 35.32
N PHE A 13 0.04 3.53 36.08
CA PHE A 13 0.16 2.19 35.50
C PHE A 13 -1.11 1.73 34.79
N ALA A 14 -2.29 1.99 35.36
CA ALA A 14 -3.56 1.67 34.73
C ALA A 14 -3.74 2.42 33.41
N THR A 15 -3.40 3.72 33.38
CA THR A 15 -3.48 4.54 32.17
C THR A 15 -2.48 4.08 31.11
N ALA A 16 -1.23 3.79 31.51
CA ALA A 16 -0.21 3.26 30.61
C ALA A 16 -0.63 1.89 30.03
N GLY A 17 -1.15 0.99 30.86
CA GLY A 17 -1.66 -0.31 30.43
C GLY A 17 -2.84 -0.19 29.45
N ALA A 18 -3.82 0.67 29.76
CA ALA A 18 -4.94 0.94 28.87
C ALA A 18 -4.50 1.54 27.53
N TRP A 19 -3.53 2.45 27.56
CA TRP A 19 -2.95 3.06 26.37
C TRP A 19 -2.21 2.04 25.50
N LEU A 20 -1.38 1.19 26.11
CA LEU A 20 -0.68 0.11 25.42
C LEU A 20 -1.66 -0.88 24.80
N TRP A 21 -2.70 -1.28 25.53
CA TRP A 21 -3.74 -2.17 25.02
C TRP A 21 -4.46 -1.57 23.81
N HIS A 22 -4.85 -0.31 23.92
CA HIS A 22 -5.51 0.40 22.82
C HIS A 22 -4.60 0.49 21.58
N ASN A 23 -3.32 0.81 21.78
CA ASN A 23 -2.35 0.89 20.70
C ASN A 23 -2.08 -0.48 20.04
N HIS A 24 -2.08 -1.55 20.84
CA HIS A 24 -1.91 -2.92 20.34
C HIS A 24 -3.06 -3.35 19.42
N GLY A 25 -4.31 -3.10 19.82
CA GLY A 25 -5.48 -3.43 19.00
C GLY A 25 -5.55 -2.69 17.66
N LEU A 26 -4.96 -1.49 17.56
CA LEU A 26 -4.86 -0.79 16.27
C LEU A 26 -3.82 -1.44 15.34
N ARG A 27 -2.68 -1.87 15.89
CA ARG A 27 -1.62 -2.55 15.15
C ARG A 27 -2.10 -3.89 14.61
N GLU A 28 -2.84 -4.66 15.41
CA GLU A 28 -3.45 -5.93 14.97
C GLU A 28 -4.38 -5.71 13.77
N ARG A 29 -5.23 -4.69 13.80
CA ARG A 29 -6.12 -4.36 12.68
C ARG A 29 -5.38 -3.91 11.41
N ALA A 30 -4.24 -3.27 11.56
CA ALA A 30 -3.39 -2.92 10.41
C ALA A 30 -2.74 -4.19 9.83
N LEU A 31 -2.20 -5.04 10.70
CA LEU A 31 -1.57 -6.31 10.34
C LEU A 31 -2.55 -7.27 9.64
N GLU A 32 -3.78 -7.38 10.15
CA GLU A 32 -4.82 -8.20 9.52
C GLU A 32 -5.15 -7.72 8.10
N ARG A 33 -5.24 -6.40 7.89
CA ARG A 33 -5.44 -5.82 6.56
C ARG A 33 -4.27 -6.06 5.62
N VAL A 34 -3.04 -5.93 6.11
CA VAL A 34 -1.84 -6.25 5.33
C VAL A 34 -1.88 -7.73 4.93
N LYS A 35 -2.14 -8.65 5.86
CA LYS A 35 -2.26 -10.08 5.58
C LYS A 35 -3.34 -10.38 4.53
N GLN A 36 -4.53 -9.78 4.65
CA GLN A 36 -5.60 -9.94 3.67
C GLN A 36 -5.19 -9.41 2.29
N HIS A 37 -4.48 -8.28 2.23
CA HIS A 37 -4.01 -7.70 0.97
C HIS A 37 -2.90 -8.52 0.33
N CYS A 38 -1.92 -8.96 1.12
CA CYS A 38 -0.86 -9.86 0.69
C CYS A 38 -1.43 -11.19 0.16
N GLY A 39 -2.39 -11.78 0.86
CA GLY A 39 -3.07 -13.01 0.43
C GLY A 39 -3.86 -12.85 -0.88
N LYS A 40 -4.39 -11.66 -1.17
CA LYS A 40 -5.05 -11.36 -2.46
C LYS A 40 -4.06 -11.23 -3.62
N LEU A 41 -2.83 -10.82 -3.33
CA LEU A 41 -1.76 -10.61 -4.32
C LEU A 41 -0.83 -11.82 -4.45
N GLY A 42 -1.07 -12.91 -3.70
CA GLY A 42 -0.21 -14.09 -3.71
C GLY A 42 1.19 -13.86 -3.11
N ILE A 43 1.40 -12.79 -2.35
CA ILE A 43 2.71 -12.44 -1.75
C ILE A 43 2.76 -12.79 -0.27
N GLU A 44 3.95 -13.14 0.24
CA GLU A 44 4.16 -13.53 1.63
C GLU A 44 4.70 -12.36 2.48
N LEU A 45 4.13 -12.19 3.67
CA LEU A 45 4.57 -11.17 4.63
C LEU A 45 5.72 -11.73 5.47
N LEU A 46 6.93 -11.21 5.28
CA LEU A 46 8.16 -11.81 5.79
C LEU A 46 8.26 -11.76 7.32
N ASP A 47 7.97 -10.59 7.92
CA ASP A 47 8.12 -10.38 9.36
C ASP A 47 6.86 -10.73 10.16
N GLY A 48 5.76 -11.08 9.48
CA GLY A 48 4.46 -11.28 10.13
C GLY A 48 4.01 -10.09 10.98
N ASN A 49 4.60 -8.91 10.76
CA ASN A 49 4.56 -7.79 11.69
C ASN A 49 4.61 -6.45 10.94
N VAL A 50 4.00 -5.42 11.54
CA VAL A 50 4.02 -4.04 11.05
C VAL A 50 4.67 -3.15 12.11
N ALA A 51 5.68 -2.38 11.70
CA ALA A 51 6.41 -1.46 12.55
C ALA A 51 5.90 -0.03 12.36
N LEU A 52 5.53 0.65 13.45
CA LEU A 52 5.08 2.04 13.37
C LEU A 52 6.25 2.93 12.94
N LYS A 53 6.14 3.55 11.75
CA LYS A 53 7.14 4.49 11.23
C LYS A 53 6.93 5.88 11.82
N ARG A 54 5.71 6.40 11.69
CA ARG A 54 5.35 7.74 12.16
C ARG A 54 3.84 7.93 12.26
N ILE A 55 3.43 8.92 13.04
CA ILE A 55 2.06 9.41 13.07
C ILE A 55 2.07 10.82 12.46
N ALA A 56 1.26 11.07 11.44
CA ALA A 56 1.22 12.33 10.70
C ALA A 56 -0.22 12.71 10.34
N PHE A 57 -0.47 14.01 10.19
CA PHE A 57 -1.73 14.49 9.61
C PHE A 57 -1.64 14.45 8.09
N ILE A 58 -2.24 13.43 7.48
CA ILE A 58 -2.23 13.21 6.03
C ILE A 58 -3.63 13.51 5.48
N ARG A 59 -3.69 13.99 4.24
CA ARG A 59 -4.95 14.24 3.54
C ARG A 59 -5.48 12.91 3.03
N ASP A 60 -6.68 12.56 3.50
CA ASP A 60 -7.42 11.38 3.03
C ASP A 60 -7.87 11.57 1.58
N ALA A 61 -8.27 10.50 0.89
CA ALA A 61 -8.81 10.52 -0.48
C ALA A 61 -10.02 11.47 -0.62
N SER A 62 -10.74 11.71 0.49
CA SER A 62 -11.83 12.69 0.58
C SER A 62 -11.37 14.16 0.74
N GLY A 63 -10.07 14.45 0.67
CA GLY A 63 -9.51 15.81 0.77
C GLY A 63 -9.45 16.38 2.20
N ARG A 64 -9.82 15.61 3.24
CA ARG A 64 -9.77 16.03 4.65
C ARG A 64 -8.47 15.61 5.33
N ARG A 65 -7.86 16.49 6.13
CA ARG A 65 -6.69 16.13 6.97
C ARG A 65 -7.15 15.26 8.13
N ARG A 66 -6.61 14.04 8.21
CA ARG A 66 -6.91 13.08 9.28
C ARG A 66 -5.61 12.60 9.91
N LEU A 67 -5.69 12.23 11.19
CA LEU A 67 -4.57 11.59 11.87
C LEU A 67 -4.33 10.22 11.23
N ALA A 68 -3.17 10.07 10.59
CA ALA A 68 -2.75 8.86 9.92
C ALA A 68 -1.57 8.24 10.65
N ARG A 69 -1.61 6.92 10.82
CA ARG A 69 -0.50 6.12 11.35
C ARG A 69 0.14 5.38 10.19
N VAL A 70 1.40 5.67 9.94
CA VAL A 70 2.17 5.03 8.87
C VAL A 70 2.96 3.89 9.48
N TYR A 71 2.70 2.67 9.03
CA TYR A 71 3.47 1.49 9.40
C TYR A 71 4.26 0.98 8.20
N ASN A 72 5.46 0.49 8.44
CA ASN A 72 6.27 -0.21 7.46
C ASN A 72 6.18 -1.72 7.71
N PHE A 73 6.29 -2.49 6.64
CA PHE A 73 6.37 -3.94 6.69
C PHE A 73 7.26 -4.46 5.56
N GLU A 74 7.80 -5.67 5.73
CA GLU A 74 8.60 -6.35 4.71
C GLU A 74 7.80 -7.51 4.11
N PHE A 75 7.85 -7.66 2.80
CA PHE A 75 7.20 -8.74 2.07
C PHE A 75 8.15 -9.38 1.06
N THR A 76 7.83 -10.59 0.64
CA THR A 76 8.57 -11.32 -0.40
C THR A 76 7.60 -11.99 -1.36
N VAL A 77 7.99 -12.09 -2.63
CA VAL A 77 7.19 -12.74 -3.68
C VAL A 77 7.68 -14.16 -3.91
N THR A 78 9.00 -14.33 -4.06
CA THR A 78 9.66 -15.61 -4.38
C THR A 78 10.51 -16.16 -3.25
N GLY A 79 10.57 -15.49 -2.10
CA GLY A 79 11.41 -15.87 -0.95
C GLY A 79 12.87 -15.42 -1.05
N GLU A 80 13.34 -15.00 -2.25
CA GLU A 80 14.74 -14.58 -2.44
C GLU A 80 14.94 -13.08 -2.21
N THR A 81 13.96 -12.27 -2.59
CA THR A 81 14.05 -10.81 -2.55
C THR A 81 13.10 -10.23 -1.51
N ARG A 82 13.63 -9.28 -0.73
CA ARG A 82 12.87 -8.53 0.28
C ARG A 82 12.42 -7.21 -0.31
N HIS A 83 11.14 -6.95 -0.24
CA HIS A 83 10.52 -5.70 -0.67
C HIS A 83 9.85 -5.02 0.51
N ASN A 84 9.97 -3.70 0.54
CA ASN A 84 9.37 -2.90 1.61
C ASN A 84 7.97 -2.43 1.19
N GLY A 85 7.00 -2.64 2.07
CA GLY A 85 5.65 -2.11 1.96
C GLY A 85 5.39 -1.08 3.05
N THR A 86 4.46 -0.17 2.78
CA THR A 86 3.99 0.83 3.73
C THR A 86 2.47 0.78 3.79
N ILE A 87 1.89 0.73 4.99
CA ILE A 87 0.45 0.88 5.21
C ILE A 87 0.18 2.16 6.00
N THR A 88 -0.62 3.04 5.41
CA THR A 88 -1.10 4.28 6.02
C THR A 88 -2.51 4.04 6.54
N GLN A 89 -2.67 3.93 7.86
CA GLN A 89 -3.96 3.70 8.51
C GLN A 89 -4.58 5.03 8.97
N PHE A 90 -5.79 5.30 8.51
CA PHE A 90 -6.61 6.45 8.91
C PHE A 90 -7.73 5.96 9.84
N GLY A 91 -7.58 6.19 11.15
CA GLY A 91 -8.57 5.73 12.14
C GLY A 91 -8.71 4.21 12.22
N ALA A 92 -9.93 3.70 12.45
CA ALA A 92 -10.18 2.26 12.64
C ALA A 92 -10.54 1.49 11.34
N HIS A 93 -11.03 2.19 10.31
CA HIS A 93 -11.65 1.53 9.15
C HIS A 93 -10.89 1.76 7.83
N SER A 94 -10.33 2.93 7.62
CA SER A 94 -9.62 3.30 6.38
C SER A 94 -8.13 3.00 6.50
N ALA A 95 -7.56 2.31 5.52
CA ALA A 95 -6.13 2.14 5.37
C ALA A 95 -5.76 2.10 3.88
N GLN A 96 -4.63 2.71 3.55
CA GLN A 96 -4.04 2.71 2.23
C GLN A 96 -2.75 1.90 2.28
N ILE A 97 -2.58 0.94 1.37
CA ILE A 97 -1.40 0.09 1.30
C ILE A 97 -0.63 0.46 0.04
N GLU A 98 0.65 0.74 0.19
CA GLU A 98 1.60 1.03 -0.87
C GLU A 98 2.69 -0.03 -0.83
N LEU A 99 2.90 -0.71 -1.95
CA LEU A 99 3.94 -1.72 -2.09
C LEU A 99 5.06 -1.13 -2.96
N ALA A 100 6.32 -1.39 -2.58
CA ALA A 100 7.42 -1.15 -3.50
C ALA A 100 7.23 -1.98 -4.77
N PRO A 101 7.76 -1.51 -5.92
CA PRO A 101 7.76 -2.30 -7.15
C PRO A 101 8.34 -3.69 -6.89
N TYR A 102 7.59 -4.71 -7.29
CA TYR A 102 7.96 -6.11 -7.14
C TYR A 102 7.77 -6.84 -8.48
N PRO A 103 8.57 -7.88 -8.76
CA PRO A 103 8.40 -8.69 -9.97
C PRO A 103 7.08 -9.47 -9.85
N VAL A 104 6.12 -9.16 -10.74
CA VAL A 104 4.91 -9.97 -10.88
C VAL A 104 5.23 -11.20 -11.73
N PRO A 105 4.92 -12.42 -11.28
CA PRO A 105 5.02 -13.60 -12.13
C PRO A 105 4.15 -13.42 -13.37
N PHE A 106 4.71 -13.72 -14.55
CA PHE A 106 4.05 -13.52 -15.86
C PHE A 106 2.75 -14.33 -16.06
N ASP A 107 2.45 -15.27 -15.16
CA ASP A 107 1.36 -16.24 -15.29
C ASP A 107 0.01 -15.68 -14.81
N GLU A 108 0.00 -14.64 -13.96
CA GLU A 108 -1.22 -14.06 -13.36
C GLU A 108 -1.64 -12.72 -13.98
N THR A 109 -0.87 -12.19 -14.93
CA THR A 109 -1.41 -11.13 -15.77
C THR A 109 -2.58 -11.73 -16.54
N GLU A 110 -3.81 -11.28 -16.26
CA GLU A 110 -4.87 -11.35 -17.27
C GLU A 110 -4.22 -10.93 -18.58
N PRO A 111 -4.29 -11.79 -19.62
CA PRO A 111 -3.53 -11.60 -20.83
C PRO A 111 -3.77 -10.16 -21.24
N VAL A 112 -2.71 -9.35 -21.19
CA VAL A 112 -2.75 -7.92 -21.53
C VAL A 112 -3.58 -7.87 -22.78
N VAL A 113 -4.85 -7.43 -22.64
CA VAL A 113 -5.86 -7.52 -23.70
C VAL A 113 -5.14 -7.08 -24.92
N GLU A 114 -4.92 -8.03 -25.84
CA GLU A 114 -3.98 -7.93 -26.94
C GLU A 114 -4.17 -6.51 -27.48
N VAL A 115 -3.32 -5.56 -27.07
CA VAL A 115 -3.51 -4.16 -27.42
C VAL A 115 -3.14 -4.24 -28.86
N ALA A 116 -4.16 -4.46 -29.70
CA ALA A 116 -4.05 -4.90 -31.07
C ALA A 116 -2.91 -4.07 -31.61
N LYS A 117 -1.73 -4.70 -31.77
CA LYS A 117 -0.49 -3.95 -32.03
C LYS A 117 -0.89 -3.01 -33.14
N PRO A 118 -0.91 -1.67 -32.92
CA PRO A 118 -1.47 -0.77 -33.91
C PRO A 118 -0.77 -1.16 -35.18
N ARG A 119 -1.58 -1.68 -36.12
CA ARG A 119 -1.09 -2.43 -37.28
C ARG A 119 0.00 -1.55 -37.84
N ALA A 120 1.24 -2.02 -37.80
CA ALA A 120 2.36 -1.25 -38.29
C ALA A 120 2.18 -1.20 -39.81
N GLU A 121 1.27 -0.34 -40.24
CA GLU A 121 0.99 -0.03 -41.62
C GLU A 121 2.17 0.83 -42.03
N VAL A 122 3.19 0.14 -42.53
CA VAL A 122 4.36 0.75 -43.13
C VAL A 122 3.86 1.42 -44.40
N ILE A 123 3.51 2.71 -44.29
CA ILE A 123 3.14 3.53 -45.44
C ILE A 123 4.43 3.80 -46.21
N GLU A 124 4.53 3.28 -47.43
CA GLU A 124 5.63 3.62 -48.33
C GLU A 124 5.56 5.11 -48.69
N LEU A 125 6.64 5.84 -48.37
CA LEU A 125 6.70 7.30 -48.51
C LEU A 125 6.47 7.77 -49.97
N SER A 126 6.78 6.91 -50.93
CA SER A 126 6.53 7.07 -52.36
C SER A 126 5.03 7.10 -52.69
N GLN A 127 4.26 6.17 -52.12
CA GLN A 127 2.83 6.03 -52.34
C GLN A 127 2.05 7.23 -51.77
N TRP A 128 2.37 7.64 -50.53
CA TRP A 128 1.76 8.82 -49.90
C TRP A 128 1.97 10.10 -50.72
N ARG A 129 3.18 10.28 -51.27
CA ARG A 129 3.51 11.46 -52.09
C ARG A 129 2.73 11.49 -53.40
N GLN A 130 2.47 10.35 -54.03
CA GLN A 130 1.69 10.29 -55.27
C GLN A 130 0.20 10.58 -55.05
N GLU A 131 -0.38 10.08 -53.95
CA GLU A 131 -1.76 10.35 -53.58
C GLU A 131 -1.99 11.83 -53.25
N HIS A 132 -1.07 12.44 -52.48
CA HIS A 132 -1.19 13.84 -52.09
C HIS A 132 -0.65 14.87 -53.10
N THR A 133 -0.01 14.45 -54.19
CA THR A 133 0.42 15.36 -55.29
C THR A 133 -0.69 15.62 -56.30
N LYS A 134 -1.74 14.78 -56.34
CA LYS A 134 -2.87 14.92 -57.28
C LYS A 134 -3.82 16.07 -56.95
N TRP A 135 -3.59 16.79 -55.86
CA TRP A 135 -4.36 17.98 -55.49
C TRP A 135 -3.44 19.22 -55.43
N ARG A 136 -3.13 19.75 -56.61
CA ARG A 136 -2.74 21.14 -56.78
C ARG A 136 -3.57 21.70 -57.95
N PRO A 137 -4.49 22.65 -57.73
CA PRO A 137 -5.08 23.42 -58.82
C PRO A 137 -4.01 24.24 -59.56
#